data_AF-A0A4P6XP44-F1
#
_entry.id   AF-A0A4P6XP44-F1
#
_cell.length_a   1.000
_cell.length_b   1.000
_cell.length_c   1.000
_cell.angle_alpha   90.00
_cell.angle_beta   90.00
_cell.angle_gamma   90.00
#
_symmetry.space_group_name_H-M   'P 1'
#
loop_
_entity.id
_entity.type
_entity.pdbx_description
1 polymer ?
#
loop_
_entity_poly.entity_id
_entity_poly.type
_entity_poly.pdbx_seq_one_letter_code
_entity_poly.pdbx_strand_id
1 'polypeptide(L)'
;MVRFMMLLMRDQEAQIYINNCAGVPFKMKCGTRQGNPLSPLIFNLALEPLLFRLQRLRGITVKYSGVELAIMKHHAFADDVNIYLGNRSDYAIAASVIENFEKISNSKVNPRKSQLLGFHPDFADHFQHELPYTQTYVRDKDLKYLGLPLKGVDWSAVRAKLPFISFKRGYSQLDVITKAKATNMYVSSTLVYKDLVQCMSKKEIKAMDDAIQRVFYGIGREKLYARPKKGGYGVIELAVQLQGHRAAVLANTLMGTTDWYTGYLKLKMLHHMSKIIHRLAEVPVHRIEGLSWLEFLLDTERTYFKNLDWTFTHSERMYLEAWQKTVTGTRAVTRPERVGFMETGAIQEQVKQAISIGETQGKFQITNEEAGGLRADAFRSLSKKSKEKAPVVRPRRFLEICREARKPQRWKKFWKEMYKHEWLLRNDLTALHHFNYGSYVPIHDAPKVGRDMECLLCLETVSSKAMLAHLYNECTCSRYWWNKIGFPRPMNLREMLAPTDKSFTNLRNLNWFVKVVRKAYSGRRREAENGVSLAPLLNRLLSRALGRTNPMGR
;
A
#
# COMPACT_ATOMS: atom_id res chain seq x y z
N MET A 1 -10.75 -20.08 35.92
CA MET A 1 -10.83 -19.71 34.49
C MET A 1 -12.05 -20.30 33.77
N VAL A 2 -12.25 -21.62 33.71
CA VAL A 2 -13.41 -22.25 33.04
C VAL A 2 -14.76 -21.72 33.55
N ARG A 3 -14.94 -21.63 34.87
CA ARG A 3 -16.16 -21.05 35.47
C ARG A 3 -16.43 -19.62 35.00
N PHE A 4 -15.39 -18.80 34.88
CA PHE A 4 -15.51 -17.42 34.39
C PHE A 4 -15.93 -17.37 32.92
N MET A 5 -15.36 -18.21 32.06
CA MET A 5 -15.80 -18.33 30.66
C MET A 5 -17.25 -18.82 30.58
N MET A 6 -17.64 -19.80 31.38
CA MET A 6 -19.02 -20.27 31.43
C MET A 6 -19.99 -19.18 31.90
N LEU A 7 -19.62 -18.36 32.89
CA LEU A 7 -20.44 -17.21 33.32
C LEU A 7 -20.65 -16.18 32.20
N LEU A 8 -19.65 -15.94 31.35
CA LEU A 8 -19.75 -15.01 30.23
C LEU A 8 -20.52 -15.56 29.03
N MET A 9 -20.63 -16.88 28.92
CA MET A 9 -21.13 -17.57 27.72
C MET A 9 -22.46 -18.28 27.92
N ARG A 10 -22.88 -18.53 29.17
CA ARG A 10 -24.15 -19.19 29.48
C ARG A 10 -25.32 -18.22 29.38
N ASP A 11 -26.52 -18.78 29.16
CA ASP A 11 -27.81 -18.08 29.19
C ASP A 11 -27.89 -16.86 28.27
N GLN A 12 -27.17 -16.92 27.14
CA GLN A 12 -27.24 -15.89 26.11
C GLN A 12 -28.63 -15.90 25.47
N GLU A 13 -29.16 -14.70 25.22
CA GLU A 13 -30.41 -14.49 24.49
C GLU A 13 -30.14 -13.73 23.20
N ALA A 14 -30.89 -14.06 22.15
CA ALA A 14 -30.87 -13.38 20.87
C ALA A 14 -32.25 -12.78 20.59
N GLN A 15 -32.27 -11.70 19.82
CA GLN A 15 -33.48 -11.00 19.42
C GLN A 15 -33.34 -10.60 17.96
N ILE A 16 -34.38 -10.85 17.16
CA ILE A 16 -34.39 -10.48 15.74
C ILE A 16 -34.91 -9.05 15.62
N TYR A 17 -34.19 -8.19 14.90
CA TYR A 17 -34.62 -6.84 14.56
C TYR A 17 -34.99 -6.78 13.07
N ILE A 18 -36.21 -6.35 12.76
CA ILE A 18 -36.67 -6.14 11.38
C ILE A 18 -37.23 -4.71 11.32
N ASN A 19 -36.73 -3.89 10.39
CA ASN A 19 -37.14 -2.49 10.24
C ASN A 19 -37.06 -1.67 11.54
N ASN A 20 -36.00 -1.87 12.34
CA ASN A 20 -35.83 -1.29 13.68
C ASN A 20 -36.88 -1.71 14.73
N CYS A 21 -37.74 -2.68 14.43
CA CYS A 21 -38.65 -3.28 15.39
C CYS A 21 -38.02 -4.56 15.97
N ALA A 22 -37.97 -4.62 17.29
CA ALA A 22 -37.40 -5.74 18.01
C ALA A 22 -38.47 -6.84 18.21
N GLY A 23 -38.15 -8.08 17.82
CA GLY A 23 -39.01 -9.25 18.06
C GLY A 23 -38.91 -9.76 19.50
N VAL A 24 -39.47 -10.95 19.77
CA VAL A 24 -39.37 -11.57 21.11
C VAL A 24 -37.96 -12.16 21.31
N PRO A 25 -37.29 -11.90 22.45
CA PRO A 25 -36.02 -12.56 22.78
C PRO A 25 -36.17 -14.08 22.93
N PHE A 26 -35.15 -14.83 22.52
CA PHE A 26 -35.10 -16.29 22.69
C PHE A 26 -33.72 -16.74 23.15
N LYS A 27 -33.67 -17.81 23.94
CA LYS A 27 -32.42 -18.37 24.48
C LYS A 27 -31.61 -19.06 23.39
N MET A 28 -30.32 -18.74 23.32
CA MET A 28 -29.33 -19.39 22.49
C MET A 28 -28.88 -20.69 23.14
N LYS A 29 -29.15 -21.83 22.49
CA LYS A 29 -28.78 -23.17 23.00
C LYS A 29 -27.41 -23.66 22.50
N CYS A 30 -26.96 -23.16 21.35
CA CYS A 30 -25.69 -23.56 20.73
C CYS A 30 -25.02 -22.38 20.03
N GLY A 31 -23.70 -22.49 19.85
CA GLY A 31 -22.88 -21.45 19.21
C GLY A 31 -22.39 -20.38 20.17
N THR A 32 -21.58 -19.48 19.63
CA THR A 32 -20.99 -18.35 20.35
C THR A 32 -21.40 -17.04 19.69
N ARG A 33 -21.58 -15.97 20.47
CA ARG A 33 -22.05 -14.68 19.95
C ARG A 33 -21.02 -14.06 19.00
N GLN A 34 -21.43 -13.80 17.76
CA GLN A 34 -20.62 -13.00 16.82
C GLN A 34 -20.37 -11.59 17.38
N GLY A 35 -19.12 -11.14 17.31
CA GLY A 35 -18.68 -9.87 17.90
C GLY A 35 -18.26 -9.96 19.37
N ASN A 36 -18.46 -11.10 20.06
CA ASN A 36 -17.86 -11.31 21.38
C ASN A 36 -16.35 -11.63 21.23
N PRO A 37 -15.45 -10.87 21.89
CA PRO A 37 -14.00 -11.04 21.78
C PRO A 37 -13.48 -12.45 22.13
N LEU A 38 -14.18 -13.22 22.95
CA LEU A 38 -13.79 -14.58 23.35
C LEU A 38 -14.19 -15.65 22.33
N SER A 39 -15.20 -15.38 21.50
CA SER A 39 -15.78 -16.38 20.62
C SER A 39 -14.79 -16.98 19.61
N PRO A 40 -13.88 -16.21 18.98
CA PRO A 40 -12.87 -16.78 18.08
C PRO A 40 -11.92 -17.75 18.78
N LEU A 41 -11.50 -17.44 20.02
CA LEU A 41 -10.59 -18.33 20.76
C LEU A 41 -11.29 -19.62 21.18
N ILE A 42 -12.54 -19.53 21.64
CA ILE A 42 -13.35 -20.70 21.96
C ILE A 42 -13.58 -21.56 20.70
N PHE A 43 -13.80 -20.94 19.54
CA PHE A 43 -13.91 -21.67 18.28
C PHE A 43 -12.61 -22.43 17.94
N ASN A 44 -11.45 -21.79 18.08
CA ASN A 44 -10.16 -22.45 17.86
C ASN A 44 -9.98 -23.68 18.79
N LEU A 45 -10.34 -23.56 20.08
CA LEU A 45 -10.29 -24.69 21.02
C LEU A 45 -11.27 -25.80 20.63
N ALA A 46 -12.47 -25.45 20.14
CA ALA A 46 -13.45 -26.42 19.69
C ALA A 46 -13.01 -27.14 18.40
N LEU A 47 -12.23 -26.50 17.54
CA LEU A 47 -11.70 -27.06 16.29
C LEU A 47 -10.45 -27.93 16.51
N GLU A 48 -9.68 -27.69 17.57
CA GLU A 48 -8.42 -28.38 17.86
C GLU A 48 -8.52 -29.93 17.82
N PRO A 49 -9.57 -30.59 18.37
CA PRO A 49 -9.72 -32.05 18.25
C PRO A 49 -9.77 -32.54 16.80
N LEU A 50 -10.41 -31.80 15.88
CA LEU A 50 -10.43 -32.14 14.46
C LEU A 50 -9.01 -32.14 13.90
N LEU A 51 -8.28 -31.03 14.11
CA LEU A 51 -6.93 -30.82 13.61
C LEU A 51 -5.96 -31.87 14.18
N PHE A 52 -6.07 -32.19 15.46
CA PHE A 52 -5.30 -33.25 16.09
C PHE A 52 -5.55 -34.60 15.44
N ARG A 53 -6.80 -34.97 15.16
CA ARG A 53 -7.13 -36.27 14.54
C ARG A 53 -6.68 -36.34 13.08
N LEU A 54 -6.64 -35.22 12.36
CA LEU A 54 -6.07 -35.12 11.01
C LEU A 54 -4.54 -35.34 11.00
N GLN A 55 -3.85 -35.33 12.14
CA GLN A 55 -2.43 -35.72 12.20
C GLN A 55 -2.20 -37.21 11.86
N ARG A 56 -3.26 -38.03 11.81
CA ARG A 56 -3.18 -39.44 11.41
C ARG A 56 -3.00 -39.63 9.90
N LEU A 57 -3.25 -38.60 9.11
CA LEU A 57 -3.06 -38.65 7.66
C LEU A 57 -1.59 -38.85 7.31
N ARG A 58 -1.34 -39.56 6.21
CA ARG A 58 0.00 -39.58 5.60
C ARG A 58 0.37 -38.18 5.13
N GLY A 59 -0.57 -37.45 4.53
CA GLY A 59 -0.37 -36.08 4.09
C GLY A 59 0.54 -35.97 2.88
N ILE A 60 0.86 -34.73 2.50
CA ILE A 60 1.68 -34.40 1.34
C ILE A 60 3.09 -34.00 1.79
N THR A 61 4.09 -34.71 1.31
CA THR A 61 5.49 -34.38 1.56
C THR A 61 5.93 -33.19 0.71
N VAL A 62 6.40 -32.12 1.36
CA VAL A 62 7.00 -30.96 0.73
C VAL A 62 8.50 -31.20 0.60
N LYS A 63 8.99 -31.18 -0.65
CA LYS A 63 10.41 -31.38 -0.97
C LYS A 63 10.96 -30.26 -1.84
N TYR A 64 12.27 -30.02 -1.73
CA TYR A 64 13.02 -29.20 -2.65
C TYR A 64 14.25 -29.97 -3.13
N SER A 65 14.34 -30.21 -4.44
CA SER A 65 15.45 -30.95 -5.06
C SER A 65 15.77 -32.29 -4.35
N GLY A 66 14.72 -33.03 -3.96
CA GLY A 66 14.84 -34.32 -3.26
C GLY A 66 14.97 -34.24 -1.74
N VAL A 67 15.32 -33.08 -1.18
CA VAL A 67 15.38 -32.86 0.28
C VAL A 67 13.97 -32.65 0.83
N GLU A 68 13.55 -33.48 1.77
CA GLU A 68 12.27 -33.35 2.46
C GLU A 68 12.32 -32.26 3.53
N LEU A 69 11.32 -31.38 3.54
CA LEU A 69 11.26 -30.23 4.46
C LEU A 69 10.13 -30.37 5.48
N ALA A 70 8.98 -30.91 5.07
CA ALA A 70 7.85 -31.17 5.95
C ALA A 70 6.84 -32.13 5.31
N ILE A 71 5.92 -32.61 6.14
CA ILE A 71 4.72 -33.35 5.72
C ILE A 71 3.50 -32.51 6.10
N MET A 72 2.80 -31.98 5.10
CA MET A 72 1.58 -31.19 5.29
C MET A 72 0.37 -32.11 5.43
N LYS A 73 -0.40 -31.94 6.50
CA LYS A 73 -1.62 -32.73 6.75
C LYS A 73 -2.88 -31.88 6.79
N HIS A 74 -2.77 -30.67 7.34
CA HIS A 74 -3.81 -29.66 7.27
C HIS A 74 -3.24 -28.25 7.44
N HIS A 75 -4.04 -27.25 7.06
CA HIS A 75 -3.89 -25.86 7.48
C HIS A 75 -5.28 -25.26 7.68
N ALA A 76 -5.47 -24.48 8.73
CA ALA A 76 -6.77 -23.89 9.05
C ALA A 76 -6.69 -22.37 9.18
N PHE A 77 -7.73 -21.68 8.71
CA PHE A 77 -7.95 -20.27 8.97
C PHE A 77 -9.42 -20.08 9.37
N ALA A 78 -9.67 -19.93 10.67
CA ALA A 78 -11.02 -20.02 11.22
C ALA A 78 -11.71 -21.33 10.76
N ASP A 79 -12.91 -21.25 10.17
CA ASP A 79 -13.68 -22.38 9.65
C ASP A 79 -13.18 -22.92 8.30
N ASP A 80 -12.34 -22.18 7.58
CA ASP A 80 -11.72 -22.64 6.34
C ASP A 80 -10.55 -23.59 6.65
N VAL A 81 -10.81 -24.90 6.60
CA VAL A 81 -9.81 -25.96 6.83
C VAL A 81 -9.43 -26.64 5.52
N ASN A 82 -8.14 -26.56 5.17
CA ASN A 82 -7.54 -27.34 4.09
C ASN A 82 -6.98 -28.64 4.66
N ILE A 83 -7.32 -29.77 4.03
CA ILE A 83 -6.84 -31.11 4.40
C ILE A 83 -5.99 -31.63 3.24
N TYR A 84 -4.78 -32.10 3.53
CA TYR A 84 -3.85 -32.60 2.52
C TYR A 84 -3.85 -34.12 2.56
N LEU A 85 -4.23 -34.74 1.44
CA LEU A 85 -4.35 -36.19 1.29
C LEU A 85 -3.19 -36.71 0.45
N GLY A 86 -2.37 -37.60 1.01
CA GLY A 86 -1.18 -38.13 0.35
C GLY A 86 -1.46 -39.36 -0.53
N ASN A 87 -2.47 -40.15 -0.18
CA ASN A 87 -2.82 -41.37 -0.90
C ASN A 87 -4.30 -41.74 -0.70
N ARG A 88 -4.74 -42.87 -1.28
CA ARG A 88 -6.13 -43.35 -1.17
C ARG A 88 -6.58 -43.61 0.26
N SER A 89 -5.71 -44.13 1.15
CA SER A 89 -6.10 -44.39 2.54
C SER A 89 -6.46 -43.12 3.31
N ASP A 90 -5.87 -41.98 2.95
CA ASP A 90 -6.16 -40.70 3.60
C ASP A 90 -7.61 -40.24 3.39
N TYR A 91 -8.27 -40.65 2.29
CA TYR A 91 -9.68 -40.30 2.04
C TYR A 91 -10.62 -40.87 3.11
N ALA A 92 -10.51 -42.18 3.37
CA ALA A 92 -11.31 -42.86 4.39
C ALA A 92 -11.01 -42.33 5.81
N ILE A 93 -9.74 -42.02 6.10
CA ILE A 93 -9.34 -41.43 7.39
C ILE A 93 -9.96 -40.03 7.54
N ALA A 94 -9.85 -39.18 6.53
CA ALA A 94 -10.41 -37.83 6.55
C ALA A 94 -11.94 -37.86 6.70
N ALA A 95 -12.63 -38.72 5.93
CA ALA A 95 -14.08 -38.91 6.02
C ALA A 95 -14.51 -39.30 7.44
N SER A 96 -13.85 -40.30 8.03
CA SER A 96 -14.12 -40.74 9.41
C SER A 96 -13.83 -39.65 10.44
N VAL A 97 -12.75 -38.89 10.27
CA VAL A 97 -12.40 -37.80 11.19
C VAL A 97 -13.43 -36.67 11.13
N ILE A 98 -13.87 -36.28 9.93
CA ILE A 98 -14.91 -35.27 9.72
C ILE A 98 -16.22 -35.75 10.34
N GLU A 99 -16.70 -36.95 9.99
CA GLU A 99 -17.97 -37.48 10.49
C GLU A 99 -18.01 -37.56 12.02
N ASN A 100 -16.93 -38.04 12.64
CA ASN A 100 -16.83 -38.09 14.09
C ASN A 100 -16.84 -36.68 14.70
N PHE A 101 -16.14 -35.72 14.09
CA PHE A 101 -16.14 -34.35 14.55
C PHE A 101 -17.54 -33.70 14.46
N GLU A 102 -18.27 -33.94 13.37
CA GLU A 102 -19.64 -33.43 13.20
C GLU A 102 -20.57 -33.98 14.29
N LYS A 103 -20.47 -35.28 14.60
CA LYS A 103 -21.26 -35.94 15.65
C LYS A 103 -20.99 -35.36 17.04
N ILE A 104 -19.74 -35.11 17.40
CA ILE A 104 -19.37 -34.65 18.76
C ILE A 104 -19.54 -33.13 18.94
N SER A 105 -19.33 -32.34 17.89
CA SER A 105 -19.28 -30.87 17.98
C SER A 105 -20.61 -30.21 17.64
N ASN A 106 -21.53 -30.95 17.00
CA ASN A 106 -22.72 -30.42 16.32
C ASN A 106 -22.41 -29.39 15.21
N SER A 107 -21.13 -29.24 14.81
CA SER A 107 -20.75 -28.47 13.62
C SER A 107 -20.96 -29.32 12.38
N LYS A 108 -21.32 -28.70 11.26
CA LYS A 108 -21.50 -29.39 9.98
C LYS A 108 -20.64 -28.76 8.90
N VAL A 109 -20.02 -29.60 8.08
CA VAL A 109 -19.33 -29.19 6.87
C VAL A 109 -20.36 -28.66 5.87
N ASN A 110 -19.98 -27.63 5.11
CA ASN A 110 -20.82 -27.10 4.05
C ASN A 110 -20.43 -27.74 2.70
N PRO A 111 -21.17 -28.76 2.22
CA PRO A 111 -20.79 -29.49 1.01
C PRO A 111 -20.78 -28.61 -0.25
N ARG A 112 -21.49 -27.47 -0.24
CA ARG A 112 -21.50 -26.52 -1.38
C ARG A 112 -20.24 -25.67 -1.44
N LYS A 113 -19.51 -25.54 -0.33
CA LYS A 113 -18.26 -24.78 -0.24
C LYS A 113 -17.03 -25.71 -0.23
N SER A 114 -17.21 -26.98 0.12
CA SER A 114 -16.14 -27.98 0.16
C SER A 114 -15.89 -28.60 -1.22
N GLN A 115 -14.62 -28.74 -1.58
CA GLN A 115 -14.16 -29.28 -2.85
C GLN A 115 -12.90 -30.12 -2.64
N LEU A 116 -12.70 -31.12 -3.50
CA LEU A 116 -11.46 -31.88 -3.60
C LEU A 116 -10.62 -31.31 -4.74
N LEU A 117 -9.37 -30.96 -4.44
CA LEU A 117 -8.45 -30.33 -5.38
C LEU A 117 -7.31 -31.27 -5.73
N GLY A 118 -7.22 -31.65 -7.01
CA GLY A 118 -6.11 -32.44 -7.53
C GLY A 118 -4.97 -31.58 -8.06
N PHE A 119 -3.77 -32.13 -8.08
CA PHE A 119 -2.59 -31.52 -8.72
C PHE A 119 -2.42 -31.91 -10.19
N HIS A 120 -3.24 -32.85 -10.68
CA HIS A 120 -3.27 -33.25 -12.09
C HIS A 120 -4.61 -32.85 -12.74
N PRO A 121 -4.62 -32.42 -14.02
CA PRO A 121 -5.83 -31.97 -14.70
C PRO A 121 -6.95 -33.02 -14.79
N ASP A 122 -6.59 -34.30 -14.85
CA ASP A 122 -7.48 -35.47 -14.93
C ASP A 122 -8.09 -35.87 -13.58
N PHE A 123 -7.71 -35.21 -12.48
CA PHE A 123 -8.26 -35.50 -11.16
C PHE A 123 -9.78 -35.29 -11.07
N ALA A 124 -10.34 -34.38 -11.87
CA ALA A 124 -11.79 -34.18 -11.92
C ALA A 124 -12.56 -35.45 -12.29
N ASP A 125 -11.94 -36.32 -13.09
CA ASP A 125 -12.53 -37.56 -13.60
C ASP A 125 -12.18 -38.79 -12.73
N HIS A 126 -11.36 -38.61 -11.68
CA HIS A 126 -10.96 -39.71 -10.81
C HIS A 126 -12.13 -40.23 -9.97
N PHE A 127 -12.28 -41.55 -9.89
CA PHE A 127 -13.29 -42.17 -9.04
C PHE A 127 -12.81 -42.28 -7.59
N GLN A 128 -13.54 -41.64 -6.67
CA GLN A 128 -13.48 -41.84 -5.22
C GLN A 128 -14.90 -41.61 -4.64
N HIS A 129 -15.24 -42.30 -3.56
CA HIS A 129 -16.60 -42.29 -2.99
C HIS A 129 -16.60 -41.95 -1.49
N GLU A 130 -15.42 -41.88 -0.88
CA GLU A 130 -15.21 -41.67 0.55
C GLU A 130 -15.49 -40.22 0.96
N LEU A 131 -15.18 -39.24 0.10
CA LEU A 131 -15.44 -37.83 0.34
C LEU A 131 -16.42 -37.29 -0.71
N PRO A 132 -17.69 -37.02 -0.36
CA PRO A 132 -18.74 -36.67 -1.32
C PRO A 132 -18.70 -35.18 -1.72
N TYR A 133 -17.54 -34.68 -2.16
CA TYR A 133 -17.34 -33.30 -2.58
C TYR A 133 -17.02 -33.18 -4.06
N THR A 134 -17.31 -32.02 -4.64
CA THR A 134 -16.99 -31.76 -6.06
C THR A 134 -15.48 -31.84 -6.26
N GLN A 135 -15.04 -32.58 -7.27
CA GLN A 135 -13.63 -32.71 -7.64
C GLN A 135 -13.28 -31.70 -8.72
N THR A 136 -12.12 -31.07 -8.60
CA THR A 136 -11.58 -30.17 -9.60
C THR A 136 -10.05 -30.14 -9.54
N TYR A 137 -9.44 -29.50 -10.52
CA TYR A 137 -8.02 -29.29 -10.60
C TYR A 137 -7.63 -27.98 -9.90
N VAL A 138 -6.52 -27.97 -9.15
CA VAL A 138 -6.08 -26.80 -8.37
C VAL A 138 -5.85 -25.53 -9.20
N ARG A 139 -5.61 -25.66 -10.52
CA ARG A 139 -5.49 -24.51 -11.44
C ARG A 139 -6.72 -24.25 -12.31
N ASP A 140 -7.84 -24.93 -12.04
CA ASP A 140 -9.10 -24.65 -12.72
C ASP A 140 -9.59 -23.22 -12.44
N LYS A 141 -10.47 -22.71 -13.29
CA LYS A 141 -10.96 -21.33 -13.24
C LYS A 141 -11.79 -21.12 -11.96
N ASP A 142 -11.64 -19.93 -11.36
CA ASP A 142 -12.42 -19.39 -10.23
C ASP A 142 -12.14 -19.87 -8.81
N LEU A 143 -11.18 -20.78 -8.58
CA LEU A 143 -10.76 -21.17 -7.22
C LEU A 143 -10.11 -20.01 -6.46
N LYS A 144 -10.64 -19.71 -5.27
CA LYS A 144 -10.13 -18.67 -4.37
C LYS A 144 -9.95 -19.23 -2.97
N TYR A 145 -8.83 -18.87 -2.34
CA TYR A 145 -8.57 -19.10 -0.93
C TYR A 145 -8.26 -17.78 -0.25
N LEU A 146 -8.92 -17.49 0.88
CA LEU A 146 -8.82 -16.21 1.60
C LEU A 146 -9.01 -14.96 0.70
N GLY A 147 -9.93 -15.06 -0.26
CA GLY A 147 -10.25 -13.97 -1.20
C GLY A 147 -9.22 -13.75 -2.32
N LEU A 148 -8.27 -14.68 -2.49
CA LEU A 148 -7.24 -14.62 -3.54
C LEU A 148 -7.32 -15.82 -4.48
N PRO A 149 -7.23 -15.61 -5.81
CA PRO A 149 -7.22 -16.68 -6.78
C PRO A 149 -5.95 -17.55 -6.66
N LEU A 150 -6.10 -18.88 -6.67
CA LEU A 150 -4.96 -19.81 -6.58
C LEU A 150 -4.06 -19.76 -7.82
N LYS A 151 -4.63 -19.48 -9.01
CA LYS A 151 -3.87 -19.28 -10.26
C LYS A 151 -3.06 -17.98 -10.30
N GLY A 152 -3.31 -17.08 -9.34
CA GLY A 152 -2.67 -15.78 -9.26
C GLY A 152 -3.58 -14.57 -9.54
N VAL A 153 -3.13 -13.42 -9.04
CA VAL A 153 -3.82 -12.14 -9.04
C VAL A 153 -3.71 -11.49 -10.43
N ASP A 154 -4.86 -11.27 -11.07
CA ASP A 154 -4.95 -10.42 -12.25
C ASP A 154 -4.95 -8.94 -11.82
N TRP A 155 -3.77 -8.33 -11.87
CA TRP A 155 -3.56 -6.93 -11.50
C TRP A 155 -4.29 -5.95 -12.42
N SER A 156 -4.54 -6.32 -13.68
CA SER A 156 -5.32 -5.49 -14.60
C SER A 156 -6.79 -5.45 -14.19
N ALA A 157 -7.37 -6.61 -13.84
CA ALA A 157 -8.73 -6.70 -13.32
C ALA A 157 -8.87 -6.02 -11.95
N VAL A 158 -7.89 -6.17 -11.05
CA VAL A 158 -7.87 -5.47 -9.75
C VAL A 158 -7.88 -3.95 -9.97
N ARG A 159 -7.01 -3.45 -10.86
CA ARG A 159 -6.96 -2.03 -11.20
C ARG A 159 -8.30 -1.53 -11.76
N ALA A 160 -8.92 -2.28 -12.67
CA ALA A 160 -10.23 -1.92 -13.23
C ALA A 160 -11.34 -1.81 -12.15
N LYS A 161 -11.23 -2.57 -11.07
CA LYS A 161 -12.18 -2.57 -9.94
C LYS A 161 -11.92 -1.50 -8.88
N LEU A 162 -10.83 -0.72 -8.99
CA LEU A 162 -10.56 0.32 -8.00
C LEU A 162 -11.73 1.31 -7.91
N PRO A 163 -12.07 1.85 -6.72
CA PRO A 163 -13.27 2.66 -6.52
C PRO A 163 -13.38 3.87 -7.45
N PHE A 164 -12.24 4.44 -7.83
CA PHE A 164 -12.15 5.58 -8.73
C PHE A 164 -12.11 5.22 -10.22
N ILE A 165 -11.81 3.96 -10.59
CA ILE A 165 -11.89 3.47 -11.98
C ILE A 165 -13.27 2.89 -12.26
N SER A 166 -13.85 2.18 -11.30
CA SER A 166 -15.21 1.61 -11.39
C SER A 166 -16.33 2.65 -11.29
N PHE A 167 -16.00 3.94 -11.29
CA PHE A 167 -16.94 5.07 -11.19
C PHE A 167 -17.98 4.95 -10.06
N LYS A 168 -17.64 4.30 -8.94
CA LYS A 168 -18.53 4.27 -7.77
C LYS A 168 -18.85 5.72 -7.38
N ARG A 169 -20.12 6.12 -7.56
CA ARG A 169 -20.58 7.52 -7.67
C ARG A 169 -20.17 8.44 -6.51
N GLY A 170 -19.74 7.89 -5.37
CA GLY A 170 -19.21 8.67 -4.24
C GLY A 170 -17.76 9.14 -4.38
N TYR A 171 -16.85 8.40 -5.03
CA TYR A 171 -15.41 8.71 -4.96
C TYR A 171 -15.03 9.96 -5.76
N SER A 172 -15.63 10.14 -6.93
CA SER A 172 -15.35 11.28 -7.82
C SER A 172 -15.77 12.62 -7.20
N GLN A 173 -16.82 12.61 -6.37
CA GLN A 173 -17.40 13.78 -5.70
C GLN A 173 -16.58 14.25 -4.49
N LEU A 174 -15.67 13.42 -3.96
CA LEU A 174 -14.85 13.76 -2.81
C LEU A 174 -13.90 14.94 -3.12
N ASP A 175 -13.66 15.79 -2.11
CA ASP A 175 -12.59 16.77 -2.15
C ASP A 175 -11.21 16.08 -2.20
N VAL A 176 -10.19 16.82 -2.61
CA VAL A 176 -8.85 16.25 -2.86
C VAL A 176 -8.24 15.63 -1.61
N ILE A 177 -8.46 16.25 -0.44
CA ILE A 177 -7.91 15.75 0.84
C ILE A 177 -8.63 14.46 1.23
N THR A 178 -9.95 14.41 1.10
CA THR A 178 -10.71 13.19 1.38
C THR A 178 -10.37 12.07 0.40
N LYS A 179 -10.15 12.38 -0.89
CA LYS A 179 -9.60 11.41 -1.86
C LYS A 179 -8.26 10.87 -1.41
N ALA A 180 -7.33 11.74 -0.97
CA ALA A 180 -6.02 11.29 -0.51
C ALA A 180 -6.11 10.37 0.72
N LYS A 181 -6.95 10.72 1.70
CA LYS A 181 -7.21 9.88 2.87
C LYS A 181 -7.83 8.53 2.48
N ALA A 182 -8.85 8.54 1.61
CA ALA A 182 -9.53 7.33 1.13
C ALA A 182 -8.59 6.43 0.32
N THR A 183 -7.75 6.99 -0.56
CA THR A 183 -6.71 6.24 -1.28
C THR A 183 -5.81 5.51 -0.30
N ASN A 184 -5.26 6.20 0.70
CA ASN A 184 -4.35 5.59 1.66
C ASN A 184 -5.03 4.51 2.53
N MET A 185 -6.26 4.77 2.97
CA MET A 185 -6.97 3.90 3.90
C MET A 185 -7.51 2.64 3.23
N TYR A 186 -8.03 2.75 2.00
CA TYR A 186 -8.70 1.64 1.32
C TYR A 186 -7.89 1.07 0.16
N VAL A 187 -7.39 1.93 -0.74
CA VAL A 187 -6.71 1.48 -1.97
C VAL A 187 -5.34 0.90 -1.62
N SER A 188 -4.52 1.65 -0.88
CA SER A 188 -3.17 1.19 -0.53
C SER A 188 -3.20 -0.09 0.33
N SER A 189 -4.09 -0.18 1.32
CA SER A 189 -4.21 -1.36 2.20
C SER A 189 -4.64 -2.62 1.43
N THR A 190 -5.65 -2.49 0.56
CA THR A 190 -6.13 -3.60 -0.27
C THR A 190 -5.06 -4.12 -1.23
N LEU A 191 -4.30 -3.21 -1.84
CA LEU A 191 -3.23 -3.56 -2.76
C LEU A 191 -2.07 -4.26 -2.06
N VAL A 192 -1.68 -3.80 -0.87
CA VAL A 192 -0.61 -4.43 -0.07
C VAL A 192 -0.96 -5.89 0.23
N TYR A 193 -2.18 -6.19 0.68
CA TYR A 193 -2.59 -7.56 0.99
C TYR A 193 -2.43 -8.51 -0.22
N LYS A 194 -2.90 -8.08 -1.39
CA LYS A 194 -2.81 -8.88 -2.63
C LYS A 194 -1.36 -9.03 -3.11
N ASP A 195 -0.55 -7.98 -2.95
CA ASP A 195 0.86 -7.95 -3.38
C ASP A 195 1.73 -8.90 -2.56
N LEU A 196 1.44 -9.08 -1.28
CA LEU A 196 2.21 -9.97 -0.42
C LEU A 196 1.97 -11.45 -0.74
N VAL A 197 0.89 -11.81 -1.44
CA VAL A 197 0.69 -13.18 -1.91
C VAL A 197 1.29 -13.38 -3.30
N GLN A 198 1.03 -12.45 -4.21
CA GLN A 198 1.69 -12.44 -5.51
C GLN A 198 2.17 -11.04 -5.85
N CYS A 199 3.47 -10.82 -5.71
CA CYS A 199 4.07 -9.52 -5.93
C CYS A 199 3.77 -8.95 -7.32
N MET A 200 3.33 -7.70 -7.36
CA MET A 200 3.32 -6.89 -8.57
C MET A 200 4.75 -6.71 -9.09
N SER A 201 4.90 -6.85 -10.40
CA SER A 201 6.06 -6.44 -11.15
C SER A 201 6.24 -4.91 -11.15
N LYS A 202 7.43 -4.43 -11.51
CA LYS A 202 7.71 -2.98 -11.65
C LYS A 202 6.74 -2.29 -12.63
N LYS A 203 6.33 -2.98 -13.70
CA LYS A 203 5.37 -2.46 -14.69
C LYS A 203 3.98 -2.31 -14.08
N GLU A 204 3.52 -3.31 -13.32
CA GLU A 204 2.20 -3.28 -12.66
C GLU A 204 2.14 -2.21 -11.56
N ILE A 205 3.19 -2.09 -10.75
CA ILE A 205 3.28 -1.01 -9.75
C ILE A 205 3.19 0.36 -10.43
N LYS A 206 3.97 0.58 -11.49
CA LYS A 206 3.94 1.85 -12.24
C LYS A 206 2.53 2.13 -12.79
N ALA A 207 1.90 1.12 -13.38
CA ALA A 207 0.56 1.24 -13.94
C ALA A 207 -0.51 1.52 -12.87
N MET A 208 -0.31 1.02 -11.64
CA MET A 208 -1.14 1.29 -10.48
C MET A 208 -0.95 2.72 -9.96
N ASP A 209 0.30 3.17 -9.82
CA ASP A 209 0.62 4.55 -9.43
C ASP A 209 0.09 5.55 -10.47
N ASP A 210 0.17 5.25 -11.77
CA ASP A 210 -0.42 6.05 -12.85
C ASP A 210 -1.95 6.09 -12.79
N ALA A 211 -2.59 4.98 -12.41
CA ALA A 211 -4.04 4.95 -12.17
C ALA A 211 -4.43 5.84 -10.98
N ILE A 212 -3.71 5.75 -9.86
CA ILE A 212 -3.94 6.61 -8.68
C ILE A 212 -3.74 8.08 -9.05
N GLN A 213 -2.64 8.41 -9.74
CA GLN A 213 -2.28 9.77 -10.12
C GLN A 213 -3.35 10.45 -11.01
N ARG A 214 -3.99 9.70 -11.92
CA ARG A 214 -5.07 10.22 -12.79
C ARG A 214 -6.28 10.75 -12.02
N VAL A 215 -6.50 10.28 -10.79
CA VAL A 215 -7.59 10.74 -9.91
C VAL A 215 -7.31 12.12 -9.33
N PHE A 216 -6.05 12.51 -9.24
CA PHE A 216 -5.59 13.79 -8.69
C PHE A 216 -5.22 14.76 -9.82
N TYR A 217 -6.24 15.13 -10.61
CA TYR A 217 -6.08 16.02 -11.76
C TYR A 217 -5.38 17.33 -11.37
N GLY A 218 -4.38 17.73 -12.16
CA GLY A 218 -3.62 18.97 -11.96
C GLY A 218 -2.60 18.95 -10.80
N ILE A 219 -2.44 17.83 -10.09
CA ILE A 219 -1.51 17.70 -8.96
C ILE A 219 -0.37 16.76 -9.38
N GLY A 220 0.83 17.29 -9.59
CA GLY A 220 1.99 16.45 -9.95
C GLY A 220 2.40 15.47 -8.84
N ARG A 221 3.08 14.37 -9.21
CA ARG A 221 3.51 13.28 -8.30
C ARG A 221 4.26 13.76 -7.06
N GLU A 222 5.16 14.74 -7.23
CA GLU A 222 5.92 15.34 -6.11
C GLU A 222 4.96 15.88 -5.04
N LYS A 223 3.96 16.65 -5.46
CA LYS A 223 2.96 17.29 -4.59
C LYS A 223 1.98 16.25 -4.04
N LEU A 224 1.62 15.25 -4.83
CA LEU A 224 0.70 14.18 -4.42
C LEU A 224 1.27 13.37 -3.24
N TYR A 225 2.54 12.96 -3.33
CA TYR A 225 3.18 12.14 -2.31
C TYR A 225 3.83 12.93 -1.18
N ALA A 226 4.14 14.22 -1.39
CA ALA A 226 4.69 15.07 -0.33
C ALA A 226 3.77 15.11 0.90
N ARG A 227 4.36 15.22 2.08
CA ARG A 227 3.62 15.21 3.36
C ARG A 227 2.67 16.43 3.42
N PRO A 228 1.48 16.30 4.03
CA PRO A 228 0.55 17.43 4.17
C PRO A 228 1.16 18.65 4.84
N LYS A 229 1.92 18.44 5.93
CA LYS A 229 2.67 19.50 6.64
C LYS A 229 3.82 20.13 5.83
N LYS A 230 4.07 19.62 4.62
CA LYS A 230 5.09 20.09 3.68
C LYS A 230 4.49 20.59 2.36
N GLY A 231 3.17 20.73 2.30
CA GLY A 231 2.46 21.23 1.13
C GLY A 231 2.13 20.15 0.12
N GLY A 232 1.90 18.91 0.54
CA GLY A 232 1.42 17.86 -0.35
C GLY A 232 0.11 17.24 0.11
N TYR A 233 -0.28 16.13 -0.51
CA TYR A 233 -1.48 15.38 -0.12
C TYR A 233 -1.18 14.08 0.65
N GLY A 234 0.09 13.70 0.78
CA GLY A 234 0.52 12.57 1.59
C GLY A 234 -0.02 11.23 1.12
N VAL A 235 -0.32 11.09 -0.17
CA VAL A 235 -0.68 9.78 -0.72
C VAL A 235 0.52 8.84 -0.62
N ILE A 236 0.27 7.59 -0.27
CA ILE A 236 1.30 6.57 -0.13
C ILE A 236 1.80 6.19 -1.53
N GLU A 237 3.08 6.36 -1.75
CA GLU A 237 3.77 5.87 -2.95
C GLU A 237 3.97 4.35 -2.82
N LEU A 238 3.21 3.57 -3.60
CA LEU A 238 3.14 2.12 -3.47
C LEU A 238 4.51 1.46 -3.68
N ALA A 239 5.27 1.91 -4.69
CA ALA A 239 6.58 1.36 -5.00
C ALA A 239 7.54 1.35 -3.80
N VAL A 240 7.52 2.41 -2.99
CA VAL A 240 8.38 2.54 -1.79
C VAL A 240 7.74 1.81 -0.60
N GLN A 241 6.42 1.88 -0.46
CA GLN A 241 5.72 1.24 0.65
C GLN A 241 5.81 -0.30 0.59
N LEU A 242 5.66 -0.87 -0.60
CA LEU A 242 5.71 -2.32 -0.81
C LEU A 242 7.11 -2.88 -0.57
N GLN A 243 8.17 -2.13 -0.84
CA GLN A 243 9.54 -2.55 -0.49
C GLN A 243 9.65 -2.85 1.00
N GLY A 244 9.11 -1.98 1.86
CA GLY A 244 9.11 -2.19 3.30
C GLY A 244 8.28 -3.40 3.70
N HIS A 245 7.04 -3.52 3.22
CA HIS A 245 6.22 -4.69 3.56
C HIS A 245 6.84 -6.01 3.12
N ARG A 246 7.41 -6.06 1.91
CA ARG A 246 8.07 -7.25 1.40
C ARG A 246 9.30 -7.61 2.24
N ALA A 247 10.16 -6.64 2.55
CA ALA A 247 11.31 -6.87 3.42
C ALA A 247 10.90 -7.31 4.83
N ALA A 248 9.82 -6.75 5.38
CA ALA A 248 9.29 -7.16 6.68
C ALA A 248 8.81 -8.62 6.69
N VAL A 249 8.18 -9.09 5.61
CA VAL A 249 7.80 -10.51 5.47
C VAL A 249 9.04 -11.38 5.49
N LEU A 250 10.07 -11.07 4.69
CA LEU A 250 11.32 -11.85 4.71
C LEU A 250 11.99 -11.83 6.09
N ALA A 251 12.03 -10.68 6.76
CA ALA A 251 12.55 -10.59 8.12
C ALA A 251 11.78 -11.50 9.07
N ASN A 252 10.44 -11.43 9.08
CA ASN A 252 9.63 -12.24 9.97
C ASN A 252 9.73 -13.74 9.68
N THR A 253 9.71 -14.11 8.39
CA THR A 253 9.83 -15.51 7.95
C THR A 253 11.20 -16.06 8.35
N LEU A 254 12.29 -15.43 7.90
CA LEU A 254 13.63 -15.99 8.03
C LEU A 254 14.22 -15.81 9.44
N MET A 255 13.78 -14.77 10.18
CA MET A 255 14.32 -14.45 11.50
C MET A 255 13.47 -14.94 12.68
N GLY A 256 12.16 -15.12 12.48
CA GLY A 256 11.21 -15.34 13.58
C GLY A 256 10.52 -16.70 13.63
N THR A 257 10.52 -17.45 12.51
CA THR A 257 9.76 -18.71 12.40
C THR A 257 10.66 -19.87 11.99
N THR A 258 10.34 -21.08 12.43
CA THR A 258 11.02 -22.33 12.03
C THR A 258 10.12 -23.24 11.21
N ASP A 259 9.10 -22.65 10.56
CA ASP A 259 8.17 -23.40 9.72
C ASP A 259 8.83 -23.97 8.46
N TRP A 260 8.09 -24.85 7.78
CA TRP A 260 8.57 -25.54 6.58
C TRP A 260 8.95 -24.58 5.45
N TYR A 261 8.24 -23.45 5.32
CA TYR A 261 8.47 -22.49 4.25
C TYR A 261 9.73 -21.66 4.52
N THR A 262 10.02 -21.38 5.78
CA THR A 262 11.31 -20.82 6.20
C THR A 262 12.46 -21.77 5.87
N GLY A 263 12.33 -23.05 6.18
CA GLY A 263 13.32 -24.07 5.80
C GLY A 263 13.50 -24.15 4.28
N TYR A 264 12.40 -24.11 3.53
CA TYR A 264 12.38 -24.08 2.06
C TYR A 264 13.16 -22.89 1.49
N LEU A 265 12.89 -21.67 1.98
CA LEU A 265 13.59 -20.47 1.53
C LEU A 265 15.08 -20.46 1.90
N LYS A 266 15.44 -20.88 3.13
CA LYS A 266 16.83 -21.02 3.57
C LYS A 266 17.60 -21.99 2.67
N LEU A 267 17.01 -23.15 2.36
CA LEU A 267 17.62 -24.13 1.48
C LEU A 267 17.82 -23.59 0.06
N LYS A 268 16.83 -22.85 -0.47
CA LYS A 268 16.96 -22.18 -1.77
C LYS A 268 18.06 -21.14 -1.79
N MET A 269 18.25 -20.38 -0.72
CA MET A 269 19.36 -19.44 -0.61
C MET A 269 20.71 -20.14 -0.65
N LEU A 270 20.89 -21.20 0.16
CA LEU A 270 22.12 -22.00 0.17
C LEU A 270 22.41 -22.62 -1.21
N HIS A 271 21.40 -23.23 -1.82
CA HIS A 271 21.52 -23.82 -3.15
C HIS A 271 21.84 -22.74 -4.21
N HIS A 272 21.19 -21.57 -4.13
CA HIS A 272 21.48 -20.45 -5.04
C HIS A 272 22.92 -19.94 -4.89
N MET A 273 23.41 -19.78 -3.66
CA MET A 273 24.81 -19.39 -3.41
C MET A 273 25.78 -20.37 -4.09
N SER A 274 25.52 -21.67 -3.96
CA SER A 274 26.31 -22.72 -4.62
C SER A 274 26.31 -22.56 -6.15
N LYS A 275 25.13 -22.37 -6.77
CA LYS A 275 25.01 -22.08 -8.20
C LYS A 275 25.83 -20.86 -8.64
N ILE A 276 25.83 -19.78 -7.85
CA ILE A 276 26.61 -18.56 -8.14
C ILE A 276 28.11 -18.80 -8.00
N ILE A 277 28.57 -19.52 -6.97
CA ILE A 277 29.99 -19.84 -6.76
C ILE A 277 30.51 -20.70 -7.91
N HIS A 278 29.75 -21.73 -8.29
CA HIS A 278 30.09 -22.63 -9.41
C HIS A 278 29.86 -22.01 -10.80
N ARG A 279 29.15 -20.87 -10.87
CA ARG A 279 28.74 -20.21 -12.12
C ARG A 279 27.92 -21.11 -13.05
N LEU A 280 27.11 -22.00 -12.47
CA LEU A 280 26.27 -22.94 -13.18
C LEU A 280 24.82 -22.83 -12.69
N ALA A 281 23.87 -22.84 -13.63
CA ALA A 281 22.44 -22.83 -13.30
C ALA A 281 21.97 -24.15 -12.67
N GLU A 282 22.67 -25.26 -12.94
CA GLU A 282 22.36 -26.58 -12.41
C GLU A 282 23.52 -27.10 -11.56
N VAL A 283 23.26 -27.27 -10.27
CA VAL A 283 24.20 -27.80 -9.27
C VAL A 283 23.42 -28.72 -8.33
N PRO A 284 24.00 -29.83 -7.82
CA PRO A 284 23.33 -30.64 -6.81
C PRO A 284 23.08 -29.83 -5.53
N VAL A 285 21.87 -29.93 -4.97
CA VAL A 285 21.48 -29.20 -3.74
C VAL A 285 22.36 -29.53 -2.53
N HIS A 286 23.02 -30.69 -2.55
CA HIS A 286 23.96 -31.14 -1.53
C HIS A 286 25.29 -30.39 -1.53
N ARG A 287 25.63 -29.66 -2.59
CA ARG A 287 26.86 -28.85 -2.68
C ARG A 287 26.69 -27.52 -1.94
N ILE A 288 26.43 -27.56 -0.64
CA ILE A 288 26.19 -26.36 0.18
C ILE A 288 27.00 -26.33 1.48
N GLU A 289 27.91 -27.29 1.65
CA GLU A 289 28.74 -27.37 2.85
C GLU A 289 29.57 -26.10 3.03
N GLY A 290 29.58 -25.57 4.25
CA GLY A 290 30.31 -24.35 4.59
C GLY A 290 29.52 -23.06 4.40
N LEU A 291 28.46 -23.05 3.59
CA LEU A 291 27.68 -21.85 3.27
C LEU A 291 26.72 -21.45 4.40
N SER A 292 26.47 -20.15 4.53
CA SER A 292 25.42 -19.60 5.40
C SER A 292 24.42 -18.76 4.62
N TRP A 293 23.13 -19.04 4.81
CA TRP A 293 22.06 -18.24 4.21
C TRP A 293 21.99 -16.81 4.80
N LEU A 294 22.62 -16.53 5.95
CA LEU A 294 22.78 -15.16 6.46
C LEU A 294 23.78 -14.36 5.62
N GLU A 295 24.85 -14.99 5.12
CA GLU A 295 25.80 -14.35 4.19
C GLU A 295 25.09 -13.97 2.89
N PHE A 296 24.12 -14.77 2.41
CA PHE A 296 23.28 -14.39 1.29
C PHE A 296 22.51 -13.09 1.57
N LEU A 297 21.80 -13.01 2.70
CA LEU A 297 20.92 -11.87 3.00
C LEU A 297 21.68 -10.58 3.30
N LEU A 298 22.84 -10.70 3.91
CA LEU A 298 23.65 -9.59 4.41
C LEU A 298 24.90 -9.35 3.56
N ASP A 299 24.93 -9.90 2.35
CA ASP A 299 25.99 -9.72 1.35
C ASP A 299 26.24 -8.23 1.05
N THR A 300 27.43 -7.74 1.41
CA THR A 300 27.87 -6.36 1.15
C THR A 300 28.08 -6.06 -0.33
N GLU A 301 28.54 -7.04 -1.11
CA GLU A 301 28.84 -6.92 -2.54
C GLU A 301 27.62 -7.18 -3.43
N ARG A 302 26.57 -7.77 -2.86
CA ARG A 302 25.35 -8.21 -3.57
C ARG A 302 25.63 -9.23 -4.67
N THR A 303 26.70 -10.01 -4.51
CA THR A 303 27.09 -11.09 -5.42
C THR A 303 26.00 -12.14 -5.54
N TYR A 304 25.41 -12.57 -4.42
CA TYR A 304 24.38 -13.62 -4.42
C TYR A 304 22.98 -13.15 -4.86
N PHE A 305 22.81 -11.85 -5.14
CA PHE A 305 21.57 -11.31 -5.72
C PHE A 305 21.57 -11.34 -7.26
N LYS A 306 22.61 -11.87 -7.89
CA LYS A 306 22.69 -12.06 -9.35
C LYS A 306 21.94 -13.32 -9.76
N ASN A 307 21.39 -13.36 -10.98
CA ASN A 307 20.75 -14.54 -11.57
C ASN A 307 19.70 -15.24 -10.69
N LEU A 308 18.96 -14.50 -9.85
CA LEU A 308 18.00 -15.08 -8.91
C LEU A 308 16.95 -15.98 -9.58
N ASP A 309 16.71 -15.81 -10.88
CA ASP A 309 15.81 -16.63 -11.69
C ASP A 309 16.26 -18.10 -11.83
N TRP A 310 17.53 -18.41 -11.56
CA TRP A 310 18.03 -19.79 -11.51
C TRP A 310 17.44 -20.62 -10.37
N THR A 311 16.84 -19.98 -9.36
CA THR A 311 16.36 -20.66 -8.15
C THR A 311 15.01 -20.16 -7.66
N PHE A 312 14.74 -18.86 -7.77
CA PHE A 312 13.60 -18.21 -7.14
C PHE A 312 12.51 -17.88 -8.15
N THR A 313 11.26 -18.11 -7.73
CA THR A 313 10.05 -17.72 -8.46
C THR A 313 9.98 -16.19 -8.60
N HIS A 314 9.09 -15.70 -9.47
CA HIS A 314 8.91 -14.26 -9.66
C HIS A 314 8.65 -13.50 -8.35
N SER A 315 7.72 -14.00 -7.52
CA SER A 315 7.37 -13.33 -6.27
C SER A 315 8.51 -13.36 -5.25
N GLU A 316 9.19 -14.50 -5.08
CA GLU A 316 10.37 -14.58 -4.21
C GLU A 316 11.47 -13.60 -4.66
N ARG A 317 11.73 -13.47 -5.97
CA ARG A 317 12.67 -12.45 -6.48
C ARG A 317 12.25 -11.03 -6.13
N MET A 318 10.96 -10.72 -6.22
CA MET A 318 10.42 -9.41 -5.83
C MET A 318 10.58 -9.11 -4.33
N TYR A 319 10.53 -10.15 -3.48
CA TYR A 319 10.85 -10.06 -2.07
C TYR A 319 12.34 -9.78 -1.84
N LEU A 320 13.22 -10.54 -2.50
CA LEU A 320 14.68 -10.39 -2.39
C LEU A 320 15.17 -9.04 -2.94
N GLU A 321 14.63 -8.57 -4.07
CA GLU A 321 14.92 -7.23 -4.61
C GLU A 321 14.47 -6.12 -3.65
N ALA A 322 13.37 -6.32 -2.93
CA ALA A 322 12.92 -5.37 -1.91
C ALA A 322 13.90 -5.35 -0.73
N TRP A 323 14.29 -6.53 -0.23
CA TRP A 323 15.29 -6.68 0.82
C TRP A 323 16.58 -5.94 0.51
N GLN A 324 17.15 -6.19 -0.68
CA GLN A 324 18.40 -5.57 -1.15
C GLN A 324 18.36 -4.03 -1.15
N LYS A 325 17.17 -3.43 -1.33
CA LYS A 325 16.99 -1.97 -1.32
C LYS A 325 16.79 -1.39 0.07
N THR A 326 16.32 -2.21 1.01
CA THR A 326 15.91 -1.75 2.35
C THR A 326 16.91 -2.08 3.44
N VAL A 327 17.70 -3.15 3.25
CA VAL A 327 18.67 -3.65 4.23
C VAL A 327 20.08 -3.41 3.70
N THR A 328 20.94 -2.87 4.55
CA THR A 328 22.36 -2.71 4.26
C THR A 328 23.08 -4.01 4.54
N GLY A 329 23.93 -4.47 3.61
CA GLY A 329 24.77 -5.65 3.83
C GLY A 329 25.85 -5.37 4.87
N THR A 330 26.19 -6.39 5.65
CA THR A 330 27.16 -6.35 6.76
C THR A 330 28.17 -7.51 6.72
N ARG A 331 28.01 -8.44 5.78
CA ARG A 331 28.83 -9.65 5.66
C ARG A 331 29.53 -9.69 4.31
N ALA A 332 30.85 -9.92 4.36
CA ALA A 332 31.65 -10.13 3.15
C ALA A 332 31.28 -11.46 2.49
N VAL A 333 31.50 -11.54 1.17
CA VAL A 333 31.22 -12.75 0.39
C VAL A 333 32.32 -13.78 0.63
N THR A 334 31.96 -14.93 1.18
CA THR A 334 32.86 -16.08 1.25
C THR A 334 32.92 -16.77 -0.13
N ARG A 335 34.10 -16.81 -0.75
CA ARG A 335 34.31 -17.50 -2.04
C ARG A 335 35.22 -18.72 -1.82
N PRO A 336 34.69 -19.85 -1.31
CA PRO A 336 35.50 -21.05 -1.17
C PRO A 336 35.89 -21.57 -2.55
N GLU A 337 37.11 -22.10 -2.70
CA GLU A 337 37.59 -22.69 -3.96
C GLU A 337 36.72 -23.86 -4.41
N ARG A 338 36.14 -24.60 -3.45
CA ARG A 338 35.13 -25.65 -3.68
C ARG A 338 34.07 -25.61 -2.58
N VAL A 339 32.82 -25.80 -2.96
CA VAL A 339 31.74 -26.06 -2.00
C VAL A 339 31.64 -27.56 -1.75
N GLY A 340 31.77 -27.95 -0.48
CA GLY A 340 31.74 -29.35 -0.06
C GLY A 340 30.34 -29.96 -0.16
N PHE A 341 30.25 -31.27 0.09
CA PHE A 341 28.99 -32.02 0.01
C PHE A 341 28.40 -32.21 1.40
N MET A 342 27.10 -31.95 1.55
CA MET A 342 26.39 -32.12 2.80
C MET A 342 25.29 -33.19 2.65
N GLU A 343 25.27 -34.14 3.58
CA GLU A 343 24.24 -35.19 3.64
C GLU A 343 22.85 -34.65 3.94
N THR A 344 21.82 -35.30 3.41
CA THR A 344 20.42 -34.83 3.47
C THR A 344 19.95 -34.53 4.91
N GLY A 345 20.29 -35.37 5.88
CA GLY A 345 19.94 -35.14 7.29
C GLY A 345 20.58 -33.89 7.88
N ALA A 346 21.83 -33.61 7.52
CA ALA A 346 22.53 -32.40 7.96
C ALA A 346 21.95 -31.13 7.31
N ILE A 347 21.53 -31.21 6.03
CA ILE A 347 20.81 -30.12 5.36
C ILE A 347 19.52 -29.79 6.11
N GLN A 348 18.73 -30.82 6.45
CA GLN A 348 17.47 -30.65 7.16
C GLN A 348 17.65 -29.99 8.53
N GLU A 349 18.70 -30.36 9.25
CA GLU A 349 19.02 -29.75 10.54
C GLU A 349 19.45 -28.29 10.37
N GLN A 350 20.36 -28.01 9.42
CA GLN A 350 20.86 -26.67 9.15
C GLN A 350 19.73 -25.66 8.85
N VAL A 351 18.74 -26.04 8.04
CA VAL A 351 17.66 -25.12 7.65
C VAL A 351 16.63 -24.90 8.75
N LYS A 352 16.54 -25.83 9.71
CA LYS A 352 15.69 -25.71 10.91
C LYS A 352 16.32 -24.87 12.01
N GLN A 353 17.64 -24.70 12.00
CA GLN A 353 18.34 -23.91 13.01
C GLN A 353 17.78 -22.48 13.11
N ALA A 354 17.42 -22.12 14.33
CA ALA A 354 17.02 -20.78 14.70
C ALA A 354 18.23 -19.86 14.79
N ILE A 355 17.99 -18.57 14.69
CA ILE A 355 19.03 -17.55 14.79
C ILE A 355 19.19 -17.15 16.24
N SER A 356 20.44 -16.98 16.67
CA SER A 356 20.77 -16.34 17.94
C SER A 356 21.29 -14.91 17.72
N ILE A 357 21.12 -14.06 18.74
CA ILE A 357 21.73 -12.72 18.78
C ILE A 357 22.91 -12.79 19.74
N GLY A 358 24.06 -12.23 19.37
CA GLY A 358 25.14 -11.99 20.33
C GLY A 358 26.16 -10.97 19.87
N GLU A 359 27.36 -11.04 20.43
CA GLU A 359 28.40 -10.01 20.25
C GLU A 359 29.18 -10.16 18.93
N THR A 360 29.35 -11.40 18.44
CA THR A 360 30.12 -11.69 17.23
C THR A 360 29.24 -12.25 16.10
N GLN A 361 29.70 -12.08 14.86
CA GLN A 361 29.06 -12.70 13.69
C GLN A 361 29.37 -14.20 13.66
N GLY A 362 28.35 -15.00 13.36
CA GLY A 362 28.49 -16.43 13.15
C GLY A 362 27.58 -16.95 12.03
N LYS A 363 27.72 -18.23 11.67
CA LYS A 363 26.91 -18.86 10.61
C LYS A 363 25.41 -18.81 10.86
N PHE A 364 24.99 -18.83 12.14
CA PHE A 364 23.59 -18.75 12.60
C PHE A 364 23.38 -17.69 13.67
N GLN A 365 24.34 -16.77 13.82
CA GLN A 365 24.33 -15.73 14.84
C GLN A 365 24.44 -14.37 14.17
N ILE A 366 23.56 -13.45 14.57
CA ILE A 366 23.58 -12.05 14.14
C ILE A 366 24.05 -11.14 15.28
N THR A 367 24.66 -10.02 14.94
CA THR A 367 25.05 -9.03 15.94
C THR A 367 23.85 -8.23 16.45
N ASN A 368 24.00 -7.56 17.60
CA ASN A 368 22.98 -6.62 18.09
C ASN A 368 22.65 -5.49 17.09
N GLU A 369 23.65 -5.04 16.33
CA GLU A 369 23.48 -4.02 15.30
C GLU A 369 22.68 -4.54 14.10
N GLU A 370 23.04 -5.73 13.60
CA GLU A 370 22.28 -6.44 12.56
C GLU A 370 20.82 -6.65 13.02
N ALA A 371 20.64 -7.11 14.25
CA ALA A 371 19.32 -7.33 14.83
C ALA A 371 18.47 -6.04 14.84
N GLY A 372 19.08 -4.89 15.17
CA GLY A 372 18.40 -3.59 15.15
C GLY A 372 17.88 -3.20 13.77
N GLY A 373 18.70 -3.42 12.72
CA GLY A 373 18.34 -3.15 11.32
C GLY A 373 17.25 -4.07 10.75
N LEU A 374 17.07 -5.25 11.35
CA LEU A 374 16.13 -6.27 10.91
C LEU A 374 14.79 -6.28 11.68
N ARG A 375 14.59 -5.36 12.63
CA ARG A 375 13.32 -5.24 13.38
C ARG A 375 12.17 -4.81 12.46
N ALA A 376 10.96 -5.28 12.75
CA ALA A 376 9.75 -4.93 12.01
C ALA A 376 9.53 -3.40 11.85
N ASP A 377 9.92 -2.61 12.84
CA ASP A 377 9.81 -1.15 12.81
C ASP A 377 10.73 -0.48 11.78
N ALA A 378 11.86 -1.12 11.40
CA ALA A 378 12.75 -0.61 10.36
C ALA A 378 12.00 -0.47 9.03
N PHE A 379 11.19 -1.47 8.70
CA PHE A 379 10.47 -1.60 7.44
C PHE A 379 9.11 -0.88 7.41
N ARG A 380 8.61 -0.41 8.56
CA ARG A 380 7.29 0.20 8.65
C ARG A 380 7.24 1.58 8.00
N SER A 381 6.18 1.84 7.22
CA SER A 381 5.84 3.16 6.66
C SER A 381 6.96 3.81 5.84
N LEU A 382 7.72 3.04 5.04
CA LEU A 382 8.87 3.55 4.27
C LEU A 382 8.50 4.73 3.36
N SER A 383 7.34 4.69 2.69
CA SER A 383 6.90 5.80 1.86
C SER A 383 6.80 7.09 2.67
N LYS A 384 6.12 7.03 3.83
CA LYS A 384 5.99 8.17 4.74
C LYS A 384 7.36 8.65 5.28
N LYS A 385 8.23 7.74 5.73
CA LYS A 385 9.57 8.07 6.25
C LYS A 385 10.43 8.75 5.18
N SER A 386 10.39 8.26 3.94
CA SER A 386 11.09 8.85 2.80
C SER A 386 10.61 10.29 2.54
N LYS A 387 9.30 10.54 2.51
CA LYS A 387 8.75 11.89 2.32
C LYS A 387 8.93 12.81 3.54
N GLU A 388 9.18 12.26 4.73
CA GLU A 388 9.54 13.04 5.92
C GLU A 388 10.98 13.60 5.85
N LYS A 389 11.87 13.04 5.04
CA LYS A 389 13.20 13.61 4.76
C LYS A 389 13.20 14.61 3.59
N ALA A 390 12.22 14.53 2.69
CA ALA A 390 12.11 15.41 1.52
C ALA A 390 11.93 16.91 1.86
N PRO A 391 12.36 17.85 1.00
CA PRO A 391 12.12 19.28 1.20
C PRO A 391 10.63 19.63 1.17
N VAL A 392 10.29 20.85 1.63
CA VAL A 392 8.93 21.38 1.47
C VAL A 392 8.65 21.75 0.02
N VAL A 393 7.41 21.56 -0.41
CA VAL A 393 6.94 21.91 -1.76
C VAL A 393 7.03 23.42 -1.96
N ARG A 394 7.59 23.83 -3.10
CA ARG A 394 7.80 25.23 -3.48
C ARG A 394 7.62 25.41 -5.00
N PRO A 395 6.95 26.47 -5.47
CA PRO A 395 6.78 26.74 -6.90
C PRO A 395 8.06 27.34 -7.48
N ARG A 396 8.60 26.81 -8.59
CA ARG A 396 9.91 27.23 -9.11
C ARG A 396 9.88 28.67 -9.67
N ARG A 397 9.06 28.94 -10.67
CA ARG A 397 9.06 30.24 -11.39
C ARG A 397 8.49 31.39 -10.53
N PHE A 398 7.52 31.12 -9.66
CA PHE A 398 7.10 32.10 -8.66
C PHE A 398 8.25 32.58 -7.75
N LEU A 399 9.19 31.68 -7.43
CA LEU A 399 10.38 32.01 -6.65
C LEU A 399 11.48 32.68 -7.49
N GLU A 400 11.41 32.65 -8.82
CA GLU A 400 12.26 33.46 -9.70
C GLU A 400 11.82 34.92 -9.70
N ILE A 401 10.50 35.15 -9.75
CA ILE A 401 9.88 36.48 -9.71
C ILE A 401 9.99 37.10 -8.32
N CYS A 402 9.64 36.34 -7.27
CA CYS A 402 9.71 36.81 -5.88
C CYS A 402 10.82 36.06 -5.13
N ARG A 403 12.06 36.57 -5.24
CA ARG A 403 13.23 35.95 -4.61
C ARG A 403 13.15 35.97 -3.08
N GLU A 404 12.46 36.95 -2.50
CA GLU A 404 12.27 37.11 -1.05
C GLU A 404 11.46 35.96 -0.44
N ALA A 405 10.63 35.28 -1.25
CA ALA A 405 9.86 34.11 -0.82
C ALA A 405 10.70 32.81 -0.80
N ARG A 406 11.97 32.79 -1.23
CA ARG A 406 12.77 31.55 -1.33
C ARG A 406 13.08 30.86 0.00
N LYS A 407 13.04 31.60 1.11
CA LYS A 407 13.47 31.13 2.45
C LYS A 407 12.70 29.85 2.88
N PRO A 408 13.36 28.68 3.01
CA PRO A 408 12.67 27.40 3.29
C PRO A 408 11.85 27.38 4.58
N GLN A 409 12.30 28.06 5.63
CA GLN A 409 11.60 28.12 6.92
C GLN A 409 10.23 28.82 6.82
N ARG A 410 10.10 29.79 5.90
CA ARG A 410 8.85 30.48 5.63
C ARG A 410 7.78 29.50 5.12
N TRP A 411 8.16 28.67 4.15
CA TRP A 411 7.31 27.61 3.59
C TRP A 411 6.97 26.52 4.60
N LYS A 412 7.94 26.10 5.43
CA LYS A 412 7.68 25.15 6.52
C LYS A 412 6.60 25.65 7.47
N LYS A 413 6.66 26.91 7.90
CA LYS A 413 5.65 27.52 8.78
C LYS A 413 4.30 27.66 8.06
N PHE A 414 4.29 28.11 6.82
CA PHE A 414 3.08 28.24 6.01
C PHE A 414 2.34 26.90 5.84
N TRP A 415 3.03 25.85 5.39
CA TRP A 415 2.40 24.54 5.16
C TRP A 415 1.90 23.87 6.44
N LYS A 416 2.53 24.13 7.60
CA LYS A 416 2.01 23.68 8.89
C LYS A 416 0.67 24.35 9.22
N GLU A 417 0.52 25.65 8.96
CA GLU A 417 -0.74 26.35 9.22
C GLU A 417 -1.83 25.96 8.21
N MET A 418 -1.48 25.82 6.92
CA MET A 418 -2.38 25.26 5.90
C MET A 418 -2.87 23.87 6.29
N TYR A 419 -1.98 23.00 6.79
CA TYR A 419 -2.36 21.68 7.29
C TYR A 419 -3.40 21.80 8.42
N LYS A 420 -3.20 22.66 9.41
CA LYS A 420 -4.18 22.87 10.48
C LYS A 420 -5.54 23.30 9.93
N HIS A 421 -5.58 24.28 9.04
CA HIS A 421 -6.85 24.78 8.50
C HIS A 421 -7.53 23.80 7.55
N GLU A 422 -6.84 23.23 6.58
CA GLU A 422 -7.47 22.37 5.57
C GLU A 422 -7.69 20.92 6.05
N TRP A 423 -6.74 20.37 6.82
CA TRP A 423 -6.77 18.95 7.20
C TRP A 423 -7.48 18.69 8.52
N LEU A 424 -7.29 19.56 9.52
CA LEU A 424 -7.88 19.40 10.85
C LEU A 424 -9.23 20.13 10.93
N LEU A 425 -9.26 21.41 10.58
CA LEU A 425 -10.47 22.25 10.68
C LEU A 425 -11.39 22.17 9.45
N ARG A 426 -10.96 21.52 8.36
CA ARG A 426 -11.74 21.33 7.13
C ARG A 426 -12.17 22.62 6.44
N ASN A 427 -11.41 23.69 6.64
CA ASN A 427 -11.57 24.95 5.91
C ASN A 427 -11.11 24.75 4.46
N ASP A 428 -11.95 25.07 3.48
CA ASP A 428 -11.59 24.98 2.06
C ASP A 428 -10.72 26.17 1.61
N LEU A 429 -9.40 25.97 1.70
CA LEU A 429 -8.37 26.88 1.18
C LEU A 429 -7.68 26.31 -0.07
N THR A 430 -8.38 25.44 -0.81
CA THR A 430 -7.81 24.69 -1.95
C THR A 430 -7.24 25.61 -3.02
N ALA A 431 -7.91 26.74 -3.28
CA ALA A 431 -7.45 27.70 -4.29
C ALA A 431 -6.13 28.36 -3.89
N LEU A 432 -5.98 28.76 -2.62
CA LEU A 432 -4.72 29.28 -2.09
C LEU A 432 -3.61 28.22 -2.08
N HIS A 433 -3.96 26.98 -1.73
CA HIS A 433 -3.03 25.85 -1.79
C HIS A 433 -2.48 25.67 -3.21
N HIS A 434 -3.36 25.57 -4.21
CA HIS A 434 -2.99 25.39 -5.61
C HIS A 434 -2.33 26.63 -6.20
N PHE A 435 -2.65 27.83 -5.69
CA PHE A 435 -1.93 29.05 -6.06
C PHE A 435 -0.46 28.96 -5.63
N ASN A 436 -0.22 28.54 -4.39
CA ASN A 436 1.13 28.32 -3.87
C ASN A 436 1.86 27.11 -4.52
N TYR A 437 1.16 26.31 -5.31
CA TYR A 437 1.74 25.31 -6.21
C TYR A 437 2.16 25.86 -7.57
N GLY A 438 1.68 27.05 -7.96
CA GLY A 438 1.77 27.56 -9.33
C GLY A 438 0.65 27.06 -10.27
N SER A 439 -0.26 26.20 -9.82
CA SER A 439 -1.27 25.56 -10.68
C SER A 439 -2.60 26.30 -10.76
N TYR A 440 -2.92 27.17 -9.78
CA TYR A 440 -4.17 27.94 -9.76
C TYR A 440 -4.09 29.30 -10.48
N VAL A 441 -3.01 29.54 -11.20
CA VAL A 441 -2.76 30.80 -11.90
C VAL A 441 -3.38 30.73 -13.30
N PRO A 442 -3.98 31.81 -13.83
CA PRO A 442 -4.59 31.79 -15.17
C PRO A 442 -3.62 31.42 -16.30
N ILE A 443 -2.34 31.73 -16.09
CA ILE A 443 -1.23 31.38 -16.97
C ILE A 443 -0.43 30.34 -16.21
N HIS A 444 -0.42 29.10 -16.70
CA HIS A 444 0.35 28.03 -16.05
C HIS A 444 1.82 28.42 -15.93
N ASP A 445 2.51 27.84 -14.95
CA ASP A 445 3.93 28.09 -14.65
C ASP A 445 4.87 27.77 -15.84
N ALA A 446 4.37 27.12 -16.91
CA ALA A 446 5.11 26.78 -18.12
C ALA A 446 5.36 28.01 -19.04
N PRO A 447 6.52 28.06 -19.73
CA PRO A 447 6.87 29.19 -20.59
C PRO A 447 6.01 29.22 -21.87
N LYS A 448 5.50 30.40 -22.21
CA LYS A 448 5.19 30.78 -23.60
C LYS A 448 6.27 31.78 -24.01
N VAL A 449 7.25 31.35 -24.80
CA VAL A 449 8.44 32.17 -25.10
C VAL A 449 8.13 33.15 -26.24
N GLY A 450 8.52 34.43 -26.06
CA GLY A 450 8.86 35.32 -27.18
C GLY A 450 7.72 36.13 -27.82
N ARG A 451 6.57 36.30 -27.17
CA ARG A 451 5.50 37.19 -27.68
C ARG A 451 4.99 38.11 -26.59
N ASP A 452 4.68 39.34 -26.96
CA ASP A 452 3.87 40.22 -26.14
C ASP A 452 2.46 39.62 -26.01
N MET A 453 1.92 39.70 -24.80
CA MET A 453 0.60 39.21 -24.49
C MET A 453 -0.21 40.34 -23.86
N GLU A 454 -1.46 40.46 -24.27
CA GLU A 454 -2.37 41.38 -23.62
C GLU A 454 -2.90 40.77 -22.31
N CYS A 455 -2.91 41.56 -21.25
CA CYS A 455 -3.53 41.18 -19.99
C CYS A 455 -5.05 41.18 -20.16
N LEU A 456 -5.69 40.01 -20.17
CA LEU A 456 -7.16 39.92 -20.38
C LEU A 456 -8.02 40.62 -19.32
N LEU A 457 -7.42 41.15 -18.24
CA LEU A 457 -8.14 41.95 -17.25
C LEU A 457 -8.08 43.45 -17.57
N CYS A 458 -6.88 44.04 -17.58
CA CYS A 458 -6.70 45.48 -17.78
C CYS A 458 -6.37 45.89 -19.23
N LEU A 459 -6.18 44.93 -20.14
CA LEU A 459 -5.86 45.12 -21.56
C LEU A 459 -4.52 45.80 -21.83
N GLU A 460 -3.63 45.82 -20.84
CA GLU A 460 -2.25 46.28 -21.05
C GLU A 460 -1.43 45.19 -21.75
N THR A 461 -0.63 45.61 -22.74
CA THR A 461 0.34 44.75 -23.42
C THR A 461 1.55 44.53 -22.54
N VAL A 462 1.84 43.27 -22.22
CA VAL A 462 2.93 42.88 -21.32
C VAL A 462 3.70 41.72 -21.92
N SER A 463 5.02 41.75 -21.83
CA SER A 463 5.83 40.60 -22.25
C SER A 463 5.39 39.32 -21.55
N SER A 464 5.40 38.19 -22.26
CA SER A 464 4.98 36.91 -21.68
C SER A 464 5.76 36.50 -20.42
N LYS A 465 7.00 37.00 -20.26
CA LYS A 465 7.84 36.79 -19.08
C LYS A 465 7.38 37.61 -17.87
N ALA A 466 6.93 38.85 -18.09
CA ALA A 466 6.49 39.76 -17.03
C ALA A 466 5.01 39.60 -16.64
N MET A 467 4.19 38.94 -17.47
CA MET A 467 2.74 38.84 -17.26
C MET A 467 2.31 38.35 -15.87
N LEU A 468 3.05 37.42 -15.26
CA LEU A 468 2.75 36.96 -13.89
C LEU A 468 3.01 38.03 -12.83
N ALA A 469 4.12 38.77 -12.97
CA ALA A 469 4.44 39.89 -12.09
C ALA A 469 3.41 41.00 -12.29
N HIS A 470 3.08 41.34 -13.54
CA HIS A 470 2.05 42.32 -13.86
C HIS A 470 0.70 41.95 -13.21
N LEU A 471 0.20 40.73 -13.43
CA LEU A 471 -1.13 40.31 -12.95
C LEU A 471 -1.32 40.47 -11.44
N TYR A 472 -0.26 40.27 -10.65
CA TYR A 472 -0.34 40.24 -9.18
C TYR A 472 0.38 41.38 -8.48
N ASN A 473 1.14 42.22 -9.17
CA ASN A 473 1.83 43.37 -8.59
C ASN A 473 1.33 44.71 -9.19
N GLU A 474 0.96 44.73 -10.47
CA GLU A 474 0.76 45.98 -11.24
C GLU A 474 -0.68 46.16 -11.73
N CYS A 475 -1.33 45.08 -12.18
CA CYS A 475 -2.63 45.10 -12.85
C CYS A 475 -3.69 45.87 -12.04
N THR A 476 -4.26 46.89 -12.68
CA THR A 476 -5.26 47.80 -12.09
C THR A 476 -6.50 47.05 -11.59
N CYS A 477 -6.96 46.05 -12.34
CA CYS A 477 -8.10 45.21 -11.97
C CYS A 477 -7.83 44.35 -10.73
N SER A 478 -6.64 43.73 -10.66
CA SER A 478 -6.23 42.97 -9.48
C SER A 478 -6.10 43.88 -8.26
N ARG A 479 -5.50 45.07 -8.43
CA ARG A 479 -5.32 46.06 -7.36
C ARG A 479 -6.66 46.54 -6.80
N TYR A 480 -7.66 46.71 -7.68
CA TYR A 480 -9.03 47.02 -7.27
C TYR A 480 -9.58 45.98 -6.29
N TRP A 481 -9.51 44.69 -6.63
CA TRP A 481 -10.01 43.62 -5.75
C TRP A 481 -9.23 43.52 -4.45
N TRP A 482 -7.90 43.70 -4.51
CA TRP A 482 -7.06 43.70 -3.33
C TRP A 482 -7.49 44.78 -2.32
N ASN A 483 -7.68 46.01 -2.80
CA ASN A 483 -8.13 47.13 -1.96
C ASN A 483 -9.55 46.90 -1.41
N LYS A 484 -10.46 46.34 -2.22
CA LYS A 484 -11.83 46.03 -1.78
C LYS A 484 -11.92 44.94 -0.72
N ILE A 485 -11.00 43.97 -0.72
CA ILE A 485 -10.94 42.92 0.31
C ILE A 485 -10.35 43.46 1.63
N GLY A 486 -9.64 44.59 1.59
CA GLY A 486 -9.16 45.29 2.78
C GLY A 486 -7.86 44.74 3.36
N PHE A 487 -6.90 44.32 2.52
CA PHE A 487 -5.58 43.92 3.01
C PHE A 487 -4.77 45.13 3.48
N PRO A 488 -3.98 45.00 4.57
CA PRO A 488 -3.24 46.11 5.17
C PRO A 488 -1.97 46.53 4.43
N ARG A 489 -1.56 45.77 3.40
CA ARG A 489 -0.30 45.98 2.66
C ARG A 489 -0.55 46.09 1.15
N PRO A 490 0.36 46.70 0.37
CA PRO A 490 0.21 46.79 -1.09
C PRO A 490 0.19 45.42 -1.78
N MET A 491 -0.54 45.33 -2.89
CA MET A 491 -0.69 44.12 -3.70
C MET A 491 0.64 43.67 -4.30
N ASN A 492 1.15 42.52 -3.86
CA ASN A 492 2.30 41.87 -4.49
C ASN A 492 2.37 40.36 -4.19
N LEU A 493 3.11 39.62 -5.03
CA LEU A 493 3.37 38.19 -4.85
C LEU A 493 4.07 37.84 -3.54
N ARG A 494 4.87 38.76 -2.98
CA ARG A 494 5.56 38.53 -1.70
C ARG A 494 4.57 38.35 -0.56
N GLU A 495 3.44 39.07 -0.54
CA GLU A 495 2.41 38.89 0.49
C GLU A 495 1.49 37.69 0.22
N MET A 496 1.47 37.16 -1.00
CA MET A 496 0.60 36.03 -1.39
C MET A 496 1.29 34.66 -1.29
N LEU A 497 2.60 34.59 -1.56
CA LEU A 497 3.38 33.35 -1.56
C LEU A 497 3.90 33.04 -0.16
N ALA A 498 3.47 31.91 0.40
CA ALA A 498 3.78 31.51 1.77
C ALA A 498 3.71 32.70 2.76
N PRO A 499 2.54 33.37 2.89
CA PRO A 499 2.40 34.66 3.58
C PRO A 499 3.01 34.67 4.99
N THR A 500 3.56 35.82 5.39
CA THR A 500 4.09 35.97 6.76
C THR A 500 2.97 35.96 7.78
N ASP A 501 1.87 36.68 7.51
CA ASP A 501 0.63 36.59 8.27
C ASP A 501 -0.13 35.32 7.86
N LYS A 502 -0.26 34.40 8.81
CA LYS A 502 -0.94 33.12 8.61
C LYS A 502 -2.24 33.05 9.41
N SER A 503 -2.75 34.19 9.87
CA SER A 503 -4.07 34.27 10.49
C SER A 503 -5.13 33.70 9.54
N PHE A 504 -6.14 33.05 10.11
CA PHE A 504 -7.20 32.46 9.30
C PHE A 504 -7.88 33.51 8.40
N THR A 505 -8.10 34.72 8.92
CA THR A 505 -8.67 35.85 8.18
C THR A 505 -7.83 36.19 6.95
N ASN A 506 -6.51 36.32 7.09
CA ASN A 506 -5.63 36.61 5.96
C ASN A 506 -5.63 35.46 4.93
N LEU A 507 -5.53 34.21 5.38
CA LEU A 507 -5.56 33.05 4.48
C LEU A 507 -6.89 32.92 3.73
N ARG A 508 -8.02 33.16 4.40
CA ARG A 508 -9.35 33.20 3.79
C ARG A 508 -9.45 34.31 2.73
N ASN A 509 -8.95 35.50 3.05
CA ASN A 509 -8.97 36.63 2.14
C ASN A 509 -8.07 36.39 0.92
N LEU A 510 -6.88 35.83 1.12
CA LEU A 510 -5.97 35.46 0.02
C LEU A 510 -6.59 34.37 -0.87
N ASN A 511 -7.24 33.37 -0.27
CA ASN A 511 -8.00 32.35 -0.99
C ASN A 511 -9.12 32.97 -1.84
N TRP A 512 -9.86 33.92 -1.26
CA TRP A 512 -10.90 34.65 -1.97
C TRP A 512 -10.34 35.42 -3.18
N PHE A 513 -9.27 36.18 -2.95
CA PHE A 513 -8.61 36.98 -3.98
C PHE A 513 -8.14 36.13 -5.16
N VAL A 514 -7.42 35.03 -4.91
CA VAL A 514 -6.94 34.17 -6.01
C VAL A 514 -8.08 33.50 -6.78
N LYS A 515 -9.20 33.18 -6.12
CA LYS A 515 -10.42 32.69 -6.79
C LYS A 515 -11.03 33.74 -7.71
N VAL A 516 -11.13 34.98 -7.25
CA VAL A 516 -11.69 36.10 -8.04
C VAL A 516 -10.85 36.35 -9.28
N VAL A 517 -9.53 36.51 -9.11
CA VAL A 517 -8.60 36.73 -10.24
C VAL A 517 -8.70 35.57 -11.23
N ARG A 518 -8.68 34.32 -10.76
CA ARG A 518 -8.77 33.15 -11.64
C ARG A 518 -10.10 33.09 -12.39
N LYS A 519 -11.24 33.28 -11.72
CA LYS A 519 -12.56 33.23 -12.34
C LYS A 519 -12.74 34.33 -13.37
N ALA A 520 -12.39 35.57 -13.02
CA ALA A 520 -12.51 36.72 -13.91
C ALA A 520 -11.63 36.55 -15.17
N TYR A 521 -10.35 36.22 -14.98
CA TYR A 521 -9.42 36.02 -16.11
C TYR A 521 -9.88 34.87 -17.02
N SER A 522 -10.37 33.77 -16.45
CA SER A 522 -10.86 32.63 -17.24
C SER A 522 -12.16 32.94 -18.00
N GLY A 523 -13.03 33.77 -17.44
CA GLY A 523 -14.22 34.27 -18.13
C GLY A 523 -13.84 35.10 -19.35
N ARG A 524 -12.93 36.06 -19.15
CA ARG A 524 -12.39 36.92 -20.21
C ARG A 524 -11.67 36.15 -21.31
N ARG A 525 -10.94 35.09 -20.94
CA ARG A 525 -10.33 34.18 -21.92
C ARG A 525 -11.37 33.52 -22.83
N ARG A 526 -12.47 33.01 -22.25
CA ARG A 526 -13.55 32.40 -23.04
C ARG A 526 -14.25 33.41 -23.94
N GLU A 527 -14.46 34.64 -23.48
CA GLU A 527 -15.00 35.72 -24.30
C GLU A 527 -14.11 36.01 -25.51
N ALA A 528 -12.80 36.16 -25.29
CA ALA A 528 -11.84 36.38 -26.37
C ALA A 528 -11.75 35.20 -27.35
N GLU A 529 -11.73 33.95 -26.84
CA GLU A 529 -11.72 32.73 -27.67
C GLU A 529 -12.98 32.59 -28.53
N ASN A 530 -14.11 33.16 -28.09
CA ASN A 530 -15.36 33.21 -28.85
C ASN A 530 -15.41 34.38 -29.86
N GLY A 531 -14.30 35.09 -30.10
CA GLY A 531 -14.21 36.19 -31.05
C GLY A 531 -14.79 37.52 -30.55
N VAL A 532 -15.11 37.63 -29.26
CA VAL A 532 -15.61 38.88 -28.68
C VAL A 532 -14.44 39.80 -28.35
N SER A 533 -14.45 41.01 -28.92
CA SER A 533 -13.48 42.05 -28.55
C SER A 533 -13.66 42.44 -27.08
N LEU A 534 -12.58 42.41 -26.32
CA LEU A 534 -12.60 42.63 -24.89
C LEU A 534 -12.60 44.13 -24.57
N ALA A 535 -13.66 44.64 -23.94
CA ALA A 535 -13.69 46.01 -23.39
C ALA A 535 -13.02 46.09 -22.00
N PRO A 536 -12.52 47.26 -21.56
CA PRO A 536 -12.01 47.47 -20.20
C PRO A 536 -13.05 47.14 -19.12
N LEU A 537 -12.60 46.55 -18.00
CA LEU A 537 -13.50 46.18 -16.90
C LEU A 537 -13.86 47.40 -16.04
N LEU A 538 -15.13 47.80 -16.10
CA LEU A 538 -15.68 48.85 -15.24
C LEU A 538 -15.77 48.40 -13.76
N ASN A 539 -15.69 49.36 -12.82
CA ASN A 539 -15.76 49.12 -11.37
C ASN A 539 -16.99 48.28 -10.93
N ARG A 540 -18.14 48.48 -11.59
CA ARG A 540 -19.37 47.70 -11.32
C ARG A 540 -19.17 46.21 -11.63
N LEU A 541 -18.49 45.88 -12.72
CA LEU A 541 -18.18 44.50 -13.11
C LEU A 541 -17.14 43.87 -12.18
N LEU A 542 -16.11 44.64 -11.79
CA LEU A 542 -15.12 44.20 -10.82
C LEU A 542 -15.77 43.89 -9.46
N SER A 543 -16.65 44.76 -8.96
CA SER A 543 -17.43 44.51 -7.73
C SER A 543 -18.32 43.27 -7.86
N ARG A 544 -18.98 43.09 -9.00
CA ARG A 544 -19.83 41.91 -9.26
C ARG A 544 -19.02 40.60 -9.27
N ALA A 545 -17.81 40.61 -9.82
CA ALA A 545 -16.92 39.44 -9.81
C ALA A 545 -16.51 39.03 -8.40
N LEU A 546 -16.24 40.01 -7.53
CA LEU A 546 -15.94 39.80 -6.12
C LEU A 546 -17.15 39.21 -5.37
N GLY A 547 -18.33 39.83 -5.52
CA GLY A 547 -19.56 39.38 -4.84
C GLY A 547 -20.08 38.01 -5.28
N ARG A 548 -19.81 37.59 -6.53
CA ARG A 548 -20.17 36.25 -7.04
C ARG A 548 -19.23 35.14 -6.59
N THR A 549 -18.09 35.48 -6.00
CA THR A 549 -17.09 34.50 -5.59
C THR A 549 -17.15 34.31 -4.09
N ASN A 550 -17.45 33.10 -3.62
CA ASN A 550 -17.41 32.82 -2.17
C ASN A 550 -15.93 32.78 -1.69
N PRO A 551 -15.60 33.45 -0.57
CA PRO A 551 -14.28 33.37 0.06
C PRO A 551 -13.82 31.95 0.42
N MET A 552 -14.78 31.08 0.73
CA MET A 552 -14.57 29.66 1.06
C MET A 552 -15.28 28.78 0.04
N GLY A 553 -14.97 27.48 0.01
CA GLY A 553 -15.54 26.54 -0.94
C GLY A 553 -14.85 26.57 -2.31
N ARG A 554 -15.31 25.72 -3.25
CA ARG A 554 -14.78 25.68 -4.63
C ARG A 554 -15.23 26.84 -5.51
#